data_AF-A0A7U6GGA1-F1
#
_entry.id   AF-A0A7U6GGA1-F1
#
_cell.length_a   1.000
_cell.length_b   1.000
_cell.length_c   1.000
_cell.angle_alpha   90.00
_cell.angle_beta   90.00
_cell.angle_gamma   90.00
#
_symmetry.space_group_name_H-M   'P 1'
#
loop_
_entity.id
_entity.type
_entity.pdbx_description
1 polymer ?
#
loop_
_entity_poly.entity_id
_entity_poly.type
_entity_poly.pdbx_seq_one_letter_code
_entity_poly.pdbx_strand_id
1 'polypeptide(L)'
;MRRLYARGTVVIFEAAQCVKCGLCLAQCPTYGLTASEAQSPRGRIALIQALDRGQLQGDRHTADLLDSCLLCRRCEKVCPSGVPFAALMDKGRAMVRPSLPVQEKWLAAILSRPWLSRVLVASGKLLPKGASLGRFAAQASLRTLGLKPHYFPKGKKAAGRVGLFAGCTSALLDREAVQAALALLLQAGFEVVVPVAQQCCGALDAHAGNAGRAARLMKANESAFRDAGPLDAIVSIATGCGAQLHDYESLPAPHEDICSFLARREVLEKLRFRALDASMAVHLPCSLVNVLQHEQAVLRLLERIPGLRAAEVGRRGACCGAAGTAVLLRPRVAEHLRTPLVEEIAVFSPDGVLSGNVSCRMHLAAGDDQAGRAYLHPLVLLAQQLIRE
;
A
#
# COMPACT_ATOMS: atom_id res chain seq x y z
N MET A 1 -5.12 18.14 -19.97
CA MET A 1 -5.70 16.82 -20.32
C MET A 1 -6.43 16.12 -19.14
N ARG A 2 -6.89 16.83 -18.09
CA ARG A 2 -7.50 16.23 -16.88
C ARG A 2 -9.00 16.47 -16.70
N ARG A 3 -9.72 16.90 -17.74
CA ARG A 3 -11.18 17.11 -17.68
C ARG A 3 -11.77 16.58 -18.98
N LEU A 4 -12.44 15.43 -18.90
CA LEU A 4 -13.49 14.92 -19.81
C LEU A 4 -13.83 13.47 -19.38
N TYR A 5 -14.39 13.29 -18.17
CA TYR A 5 -14.73 11.97 -17.62
C TYR A 5 -16.13 11.96 -16.99
N ALA A 6 -17.15 12.19 -17.81
CA ALA A 6 -18.53 12.02 -17.38
C ALA A 6 -19.34 11.27 -18.44
N ARG A 7 -19.89 10.12 -18.02
CA ARG A 7 -20.93 9.26 -18.65
C ARG A 7 -20.44 8.12 -19.55
N GLY A 8 -20.69 6.88 -19.10
CA GLY A 8 -21.16 5.73 -19.90
C GLY A 8 -20.22 5.05 -20.90
N THR A 9 -19.37 5.77 -21.61
CA THR A 9 -18.56 5.29 -22.76
C THR A 9 -17.05 5.23 -22.48
N VAL A 10 -16.66 5.48 -21.23
CA VAL A 10 -15.28 5.78 -20.83
C VAL A 10 -14.37 4.55 -20.89
N VAL A 11 -14.89 3.34 -20.63
CA VAL A 11 -14.09 2.09 -20.62
C VAL A 11 -13.48 1.82 -22.01
N ILE A 12 -14.29 1.98 -23.06
CA ILE A 12 -13.86 1.73 -24.45
C ILE A 12 -12.70 2.65 -24.84
N PHE A 13 -12.80 3.94 -24.54
CA PHE A 13 -11.80 4.91 -24.99
C PHE A 13 -10.45 4.70 -24.29
N GLU A 14 -10.45 4.50 -22.97
CA GLU A 14 -9.24 4.21 -22.20
C GLU A 14 -8.60 2.88 -22.62
N ALA A 15 -9.40 1.84 -22.79
CA ALA A 15 -8.91 0.53 -23.20
C ALA A 15 -8.41 0.51 -24.66
N ALA A 16 -9.01 1.32 -25.55
CA ALA A 16 -8.62 1.44 -26.95
C ALA A 16 -7.22 2.04 -27.14
N GLN A 17 -6.67 2.72 -26.14
CA GLN A 17 -5.28 3.21 -26.17
C GLN A 17 -4.26 2.05 -26.18
N CYS A 18 -4.67 0.83 -25.79
CA CYS A 18 -3.78 -0.33 -25.80
C CYS A 18 -3.52 -0.83 -27.24
N VAL A 19 -2.32 -0.56 -27.77
CA VAL A 19 -1.86 -1.06 -29.08
C VAL A 19 -1.34 -2.51 -29.05
N LYS A 20 -1.51 -3.21 -27.93
CA LYS A 20 -1.14 -4.63 -27.73
C LYS A 20 0.34 -4.98 -28.00
N CYS A 21 1.27 -4.02 -27.92
CA CYS A 21 2.70 -4.19 -28.20
C CYS A 21 3.44 -5.24 -27.32
N GLY A 22 2.93 -5.56 -26.14
CA GLY A 22 3.48 -6.63 -25.29
C GLY A 22 4.59 -6.22 -24.31
N LEU A 23 5.02 -4.95 -24.26
CA LEU A 23 6.00 -4.45 -23.28
C LEU A 23 5.60 -4.76 -21.82
N CYS A 24 4.31 -4.78 -21.53
CA CYS A 24 3.76 -5.09 -20.21
C CYS A 24 3.94 -6.56 -19.76
N LEU A 25 4.20 -7.49 -20.69
CA LEU A 25 4.25 -8.94 -20.40
C LEU A 25 5.42 -9.28 -19.48
N ALA A 26 6.62 -8.85 -19.84
CA ALA A 26 7.84 -9.10 -19.07
C ALA A 26 7.80 -8.47 -17.67
N GLN A 27 6.93 -7.49 -17.45
CA GLN A 27 6.78 -6.77 -16.18
C GLN A 27 5.66 -7.32 -15.30
N CYS A 28 4.81 -8.21 -15.83
CA CYS A 28 3.63 -8.68 -15.13
C CYS A 28 3.96 -9.94 -14.32
N PRO A 29 3.88 -9.89 -12.97
CA PRO A 29 4.26 -11.04 -12.15
C PRO A 29 3.33 -12.25 -12.38
N THR A 30 2.03 -12.04 -12.58
CA THR A 30 1.08 -13.14 -12.76
C THR A 30 1.15 -13.76 -14.15
N TYR A 31 1.49 -12.98 -15.17
CA TYR A 31 1.87 -13.53 -16.48
C TYR A 31 3.17 -14.33 -16.38
N GLY A 32 4.18 -13.81 -15.68
CA GLY A 32 5.45 -14.53 -15.46
C GLY A 32 5.28 -15.90 -14.82
N LEU A 33 4.26 -16.07 -13.97
CA LEU A 33 3.93 -17.37 -13.37
C LEU A 33 3.12 -18.30 -14.27
N THR A 34 2.19 -17.75 -15.05
CA THR A 34 1.18 -18.56 -15.74
C THR A 34 1.43 -18.73 -17.23
N ALA A 35 2.25 -17.86 -17.83
CA ALA A 35 2.41 -17.68 -19.27
C ALA A 35 1.08 -17.52 -20.05
N SER A 36 -0.03 -17.26 -19.35
CA SER A 36 -1.36 -17.19 -19.92
C SER A 36 -1.64 -15.77 -20.38
N GLU A 37 -1.87 -15.57 -21.68
CA GLU A 37 -2.18 -14.25 -22.24
C GLU A 37 -3.45 -13.65 -21.59
N ALA A 38 -4.46 -14.47 -21.25
CA ALA A 38 -5.65 -14.01 -20.54
C ALA A 38 -5.34 -13.43 -19.13
N GLN A 39 -4.21 -13.83 -18.54
CA GLN A 39 -3.69 -13.30 -17.29
C GLN A 39 -2.53 -12.31 -17.49
N SER A 40 -2.36 -11.78 -18.70
CA SER A 40 -1.48 -10.65 -18.97
C SER A 40 -2.21 -9.31 -18.79
N PRO A 41 -1.51 -8.16 -18.70
CA PRO A 41 -2.17 -6.86 -18.65
C PRO A 41 -2.97 -6.58 -19.92
N ARG A 42 -2.41 -6.80 -21.11
CA ARG A 42 -3.13 -6.56 -22.38
C ARG A 42 -4.28 -7.55 -22.61
N GLY A 43 -4.14 -8.80 -22.16
CA GLY A 43 -5.22 -9.77 -22.19
C GLY A 43 -6.38 -9.36 -21.29
N ARG A 44 -6.11 -8.89 -20.06
CA ARG A 44 -7.15 -8.36 -19.18
C ARG A 44 -7.83 -7.12 -19.75
N ILE A 45 -7.09 -6.23 -20.41
CA ILE A 45 -7.70 -5.09 -21.15
C ILE A 45 -8.67 -5.62 -22.22
N ALA A 46 -8.28 -6.65 -22.98
CA ALA A 46 -9.16 -7.25 -23.98
C ALA A 46 -10.41 -7.90 -23.36
N LEU A 47 -10.26 -8.60 -22.21
CA LEU A 47 -11.40 -9.15 -21.46
C LEU A 47 -12.36 -8.04 -21.00
N ILE A 48 -11.83 -6.94 -20.49
CA ILE A 48 -12.63 -5.78 -20.05
C ILE A 48 -13.36 -5.15 -21.24
N GLN A 49 -12.71 -5.00 -22.39
CA GLN A 49 -13.36 -4.53 -23.62
C GLN A 49 -14.49 -5.47 -24.08
N ALA A 50 -14.28 -6.78 -24.01
CA ALA A 50 -15.29 -7.76 -24.39
C ALA A 50 -16.49 -7.74 -23.43
N LEU A 51 -16.24 -7.62 -22.12
CA LEU A 51 -17.29 -7.44 -21.10
C LEU A 51 -18.10 -6.17 -21.37
N ASP A 52 -17.43 -5.06 -21.69
CA ASP A 52 -18.07 -3.75 -21.86
C ASP A 52 -18.94 -3.70 -23.11
N ARG A 53 -18.53 -4.42 -24.17
CA ARG A 53 -19.30 -4.60 -25.41
C ARG A 53 -20.39 -5.67 -25.31
N GLY A 54 -20.55 -6.35 -24.17
CA GLY A 54 -21.48 -7.47 -24.02
C GLY A 54 -21.09 -8.72 -24.83
N GLN A 55 -19.85 -8.81 -25.30
CA GLN A 55 -19.31 -9.95 -26.07
C GLN A 55 -18.84 -11.08 -25.15
N LEU A 56 -18.57 -10.77 -23.89
CA LEU A 56 -18.21 -11.73 -22.86
C LEU A 56 -19.18 -11.59 -21.68
N GLN A 57 -19.64 -12.71 -21.14
CA GLN A 57 -20.43 -12.71 -19.91
C GLN A 57 -19.50 -12.60 -18.71
N GLY A 58 -19.85 -11.78 -17.73
CA GLY A 58 -19.11 -11.68 -16.47
C GLY A 58 -19.36 -12.89 -15.59
N ASP A 59 -18.87 -14.06 -15.95
CA ASP A 59 -19.01 -15.30 -15.17
C ASP A 59 -17.87 -15.48 -14.16
N ARG A 60 -17.89 -16.61 -13.43
CA ARG A 60 -16.85 -16.91 -12.43
C ARG A 60 -15.47 -17.05 -13.05
N HIS A 61 -15.36 -17.65 -14.23
CA HIS A 61 -14.09 -17.84 -14.91
C HIS A 61 -13.46 -16.49 -15.28
N THR A 62 -14.25 -15.59 -15.86
CA THR A 62 -13.82 -14.23 -16.21
C THR A 62 -13.45 -13.43 -14.96
N ALA A 63 -14.23 -13.56 -13.89
CA ALA A 63 -13.89 -12.96 -12.60
C ALA A 63 -12.53 -13.45 -12.09
N ASP A 64 -12.27 -14.75 -12.18
CA ASP A 64 -11.00 -15.33 -11.73
C ASP A 64 -9.79 -14.78 -12.50
N LEU A 65 -9.93 -14.62 -13.82
CA LEU A 65 -8.90 -14.02 -14.68
C LEU A 65 -8.61 -12.56 -14.31
N LEU A 66 -9.63 -11.75 -14.01
CA LEU A 66 -9.44 -10.36 -13.57
C LEU A 66 -8.88 -10.27 -12.15
N ASP A 67 -9.35 -11.11 -11.24
CA ASP A 67 -8.91 -11.13 -9.84
C ASP A 67 -7.50 -11.67 -9.67
N SER A 68 -6.94 -12.30 -10.70
CA SER A 68 -5.52 -12.73 -10.70
C SER A 68 -4.56 -11.56 -10.81
N CYS A 69 -5.05 -10.38 -11.20
CA CYS A 69 -4.24 -9.18 -11.18
C CYS A 69 -3.92 -8.74 -9.73
N LEU A 70 -2.65 -8.42 -9.46
CA LEU A 70 -2.22 -7.89 -8.15
C LEU A 70 -2.39 -6.37 -8.04
N LEU A 71 -2.81 -5.69 -9.12
CA LEU A 71 -2.87 -4.23 -9.23
C LEU A 71 -1.56 -3.50 -8.85
N CYS A 72 -0.42 -4.13 -9.12
CA CYS A 72 0.90 -3.58 -8.82
C CYS A 72 1.34 -2.41 -9.73
N ARG A 73 0.57 -2.12 -10.80
CA ARG A 73 0.75 -1.02 -11.76
C ARG A 73 2.10 -0.94 -12.50
N ARG A 74 2.92 -2.00 -12.47
CA ARG A 74 4.14 -2.10 -13.30
C ARG A 74 3.86 -1.91 -14.79
N CYS A 75 2.75 -2.48 -15.26
CA CYS A 75 2.33 -2.39 -16.65
C CYS A 75 2.00 -0.96 -17.09
N GLU A 76 1.47 -0.11 -16.20
CA GLU A 76 1.23 1.31 -16.49
C GLU A 76 2.55 2.07 -16.61
N LYS A 77 3.47 1.86 -15.65
CA LYS A 77 4.78 2.52 -15.63
C LYS A 77 5.58 2.30 -16.92
N VAL A 78 5.46 1.13 -17.54
CA VAL A 78 6.16 0.79 -18.80
C VAL A 78 5.33 1.00 -20.06
N CYS A 79 4.07 1.44 -19.96
CA CYS A 79 3.19 1.55 -21.11
C CYS A 79 3.51 2.82 -21.91
N PRO A 80 3.99 2.73 -23.16
CA PRO A 80 4.26 3.92 -23.98
C PRO A 80 2.98 4.69 -24.33
N SER A 81 1.84 4.00 -24.35
CA SER A 81 0.53 4.58 -24.64
C SER A 81 -0.16 5.19 -23.41
N GLY A 82 0.41 5.06 -22.21
CA GLY A 82 -0.16 5.63 -21.00
C GLY A 82 -1.53 5.06 -20.58
N VAL A 83 -1.81 3.80 -20.92
CA VAL A 83 -3.10 3.16 -20.60
C VAL A 83 -3.34 3.16 -19.08
N PRO A 84 -4.48 3.70 -18.58
CA PRO A 84 -4.80 3.73 -17.15
C PRO A 84 -5.32 2.36 -16.68
N PHE A 85 -4.45 1.35 -16.69
CA PHE A 85 -4.77 -0.05 -16.42
C PHE A 85 -5.48 -0.30 -15.08
N ALA A 86 -5.12 0.39 -14.00
CA ALA A 86 -5.72 0.27 -12.68
C ALA A 86 -7.19 0.69 -12.71
N ALA A 87 -7.49 1.84 -13.32
CA ALA A 87 -8.87 2.31 -13.49
C ALA A 87 -9.69 1.34 -14.35
N LEU A 88 -9.10 0.80 -15.43
CA LEU A 88 -9.74 -0.23 -16.24
C LEU A 88 -10.01 -1.51 -15.44
N MET A 89 -9.04 -1.97 -14.65
CA MET A 89 -9.17 -3.16 -13.82
C MET A 89 -10.23 -3.00 -12.74
N ASP A 90 -10.30 -1.85 -12.06
CA ASP A 90 -11.34 -1.57 -11.06
C ASP A 90 -12.74 -1.58 -11.70
N LYS A 91 -12.89 -1.01 -12.91
CA LYS A 91 -14.14 -1.09 -13.68
C LYS A 91 -14.47 -2.53 -14.06
N GLY A 92 -13.50 -3.28 -14.61
CA GLY A 92 -13.65 -4.68 -14.98
C GLY A 92 -14.09 -5.55 -13.81
N ARG A 93 -13.45 -5.39 -12.65
CA ARG A 93 -13.82 -6.10 -11.41
C ARG A 93 -15.22 -5.74 -10.92
N ALA A 94 -15.63 -4.48 -11.07
CA ALA A 94 -17.00 -4.08 -10.74
C ALA A 94 -18.04 -4.75 -11.66
N MET A 95 -17.72 -4.99 -12.94
CA MET A 95 -18.62 -5.64 -13.90
C MET A 95 -18.83 -7.13 -13.60
N VAL A 96 -17.78 -7.84 -13.18
CA VAL A 96 -17.86 -9.27 -12.83
C VAL A 96 -18.24 -9.53 -11.37
N ARG A 97 -18.35 -8.46 -10.57
CA ARG A 97 -18.64 -8.52 -9.13
C ARG A 97 -19.87 -9.36 -8.77
N PRO A 98 -21.02 -9.29 -9.48
CA PRO A 98 -22.20 -10.08 -9.14
C PRO A 98 -21.92 -11.59 -9.12
N SER A 99 -20.96 -12.05 -9.92
CA SER A 99 -20.63 -13.46 -10.12
C SER A 99 -19.66 -14.03 -9.09
N LEU A 100 -19.12 -13.19 -8.19
CA LEU A 100 -18.24 -13.64 -7.12
C LEU A 100 -19.02 -14.34 -5.98
N PRO A 101 -18.42 -15.39 -5.35
CA PRO A 101 -18.99 -16.01 -4.15
C PRO A 101 -19.18 -15.00 -3.02
N VAL A 102 -20.27 -15.15 -2.27
CA VAL A 102 -20.65 -14.26 -1.16
C VAL A 102 -19.51 -14.10 -0.14
N GLN A 103 -18.73 -15.16 0.13
CA GLN A 103 -17.59 -15.12 1.06
C GLN A 103 -16.50 -14.12 0.63
N GLU A 104 -16.11 -14.16 -0.65
CA GLU A 104 -15.17 -13.20 -1.23
C GLU A 104 -15.75 -11.78 -1.18
N LYS A 105 -17.08 -11.67 -1.27
CA LYS A 105 -17.76 -10.39 -1.18
C LYS A 105 -17.59 -9.72 0.18
N TRP A 106 -17.72 -10.49 1.25
CA TRP A 106 -17.66 -9.99 2.62
C TRP A 106 -16.24 -9.80 3.14
N LEU A 107 -15.26 -10.56 2.66
CA LEU A 107 -13.89 -10.49 3.20
C LEU A 107 -13.30 -9.08 3.11
N ALA A 108 -13.35 -8.45 1.93
CA ALA A 108 -12.92 -7.06 1.77
C ALA A 108 -13.75 -6.12 2.66
N ALA A 109 -15.06 -6.39 2.78
CA ALA A 109 -15.97 -5.55 3.53
C ALA A 109 -15.67 -5.53 5.03
N ILE A 110 -15.30 -6.69 5.56
CA ILE A 110 -14.92 -6.91 6.94
C ILE A 110 -13.54 -6.32 7.21
N LEU A 111 -12.54 -6.59 6.36
CA LEU A 111 -11.18 -6.10 6.56
C LEU A 111 -11.07 -4.58 6.48
N SER A 112 -11.89 -3.92 5.67
CA SER A 112 -11.94 -2.45 5.60
C SER A 112 -12.81 -1.81 6.69
N ARG A 113 -13.37 -2.60 7.63
CA ARG A 113 -14.08 -2.11 8.82
C ARG A 113 -13.20 -2.29 10.07
N PRO A 114 -12.62 -1.20 10.62
CA PRO A 114 -11.67 -1.28 11.74
C PRO A 114 -12.17 -2.04 12.97
N TRP A 115 -13.47 -1.97 13.28
CA TRP A 115 -14.05 -2.64 14.44
C TRP A 115 -14.22 -4.16 14.23
N LEU A 116 -14.58 -4.59 13.00
CA LEU A 116 -14.69 -6.02 12.68
C LEU A 116 -13.31 -6.66 12.54
N SER A 117 -12.37 -5.96 11.89
CA SER A 117 -11.00 -6.45 11.76
C SER A 117 -10.32 -6.58 13.13
N ARG A 118 -10.62 -5.70 14.09
CA ARG A 118 -10.19 -5.85 15.50
C ARG A 118 -10.66 -7.17 16.12
N VAL A 119 -11.94 -7.48 16.02
CA VAL A 119 -12.51 -8.73 16.58
C VAL A 119 -11.84 -9.95 15.93
N LEU A 120 -11.68 -9.94 14.61
CA LEU A 120 -11.05 -11.04 13.89
C LEU A 120 -9.57 -11.24 14.23
N VAL A 121 -8.81 -10.15 14.32
CA VAL A 121 -7.40 -10.20 14.71
C VAL A 121 -7.26 -10.68 16.16
N ALA A 122 -8.09 -10.18 17.07
CA ALA A 122 -8.13 -10.63 18.47
C ALA A 122 -8.54 -12.10 18.63
N SER A 123 -9.33 -12.64 17.69
CA SER A 123 -9.71 -14.05 17.67
C SER A 123 -8.58 -14.99 17.24
N GLY A 124 -7.45 -14.46 16.77
CA GLY A 124 -6.29 -15.22 16.30
C GLY A 124 -6.47 -15.92 14.95
N LYS A 125 -7.67 -15.89 14.36
CA LYS A 125 -8.03 -16.64 13.13
C LYS A 125 -7.45 -16.09 11.82
N LEU A 126 -6.92 -14.88 11.82
CA LEU A 126 -6.30 -14.23 10.65
C LEU A 126 -4.77 -14.17 10.70
N LEU A 127 -4.16 -14.73 11.76
CA LEU A 127 -2.71 -14.86 11.86
C LEU A 127 -2.27 -16.06 10.99
N PRO A 128 -1.35 -15.88 10.01
CA PRO A 128 -0.78 -17.00 9.26
C PRO A 128 -0.11 -17.98 10.24
N LYS A 129 -0.09 -19.30 9.99
CA LYS A 129 0.57 -20.27 10.88
C LYS A 129 2.10 -20.21 10.67
N GLY A 130 2.90 -19.95 11.71
CA GLY A 130 4.38 -19.89 11.65
C GLY A 130 5.05 -19.16 12.83
N ALA A 131 6.26 -19.57 13.23
CA ALA A 131 6.89 -19.22 14.52
C ALA A 131 7.33 -17.74 14.70
N SER A 132 7.31 -16.90 13.66
CA SER A 132 7.67 -15.47 13.75
C SER A 132 6.53 -14.55 14.22
N LEU A 133 5.34 -15.11 14.50
CA LEU A 133 4.12 -14.41 14.87
C LEU A 133 4.11 -13.74 16.24
N GLY A 134 5.00 -14.11 17.16
CA GLY A 134 4.94 -13.63 18.55
C GLY A 134 4.87 -12.10 18.66
N ARG A 135 5.53 -11.37 17.74
CA ARG A 135 5.51 -9.90 17.70
C ARG A 135 4.23 -9.32 17.08
N PHE A 136 3.75 -9.85 15.96
CA PHE A 136 2.52 -9.34 15.32
C PHE A 136 1.24 -9.74 16.09
N ALA A 137 1.22 -10.92 16.70
CA ALA A 137 0.16 -11.38 17.61
C ALA A 137 0.16 -10.60 18.94
N ALA A 138 1.33 -10.21 19.46
CA ALA A 138 1.43 -9.30 20.62
C ALA A 138 1.02 -7.86 20.28
N GLN A 139 1.28 -7.39 19.06
CA GLN A 139 0.86 -6.08 18.55
C GLN A 139 -0.65 -6.00 18.24
N ALA A 140 -1.27 -7.15 17.96
CA ALA A 140 -2.72 -7.37 17.83
C ALA A 140 -3.49 -7.22 19.16
N SER A 141 -3.02 -6.35 20.06
CA SER A 141 -3.75 -6.00 21.28
C SER A 141 -5.09 -5.33 20.96
N LEU A 142 -6.15 -5.71 21.69
CA LEU A 142 -7.48 -5.08 21.62
C LEU A 142 -7.47 -3.60 22.05
N ARG A 143 -6.41 -3.13 22.72
CA ARG A 143 -6.25 -1.72 23.12
C ARG A 143 -6.31 -0.87 21.87
N THR A 144 -7.09 0.19 21.79
CA THR A 144 -7.00 1.12 20.65
C THR A 144 -5.74 1.97 20.78
N LEU A 145 -5.09 2.31 19.67
CA LEU A 145 -4.16 3.44 19.69
C LEU A 145 -5.03 4.67 19.97
N GLY A 146 -4.92 5.25 21.17
CA GLY A 146 -5.67 6.43 21.59
C GLY A 146 -5.18 7.69 20.86
N LEU A 147 -5.35 7.70 19.54
CA LEU A 147 -4.92 8.82 18.70
C LEU A 147 -5.75 10.06 19.03
N LYS A 148 -5.06 11.15 19.32
CA LYS A 148 -5.65 12.47 19.50
C LYS A 148 -5.87 13.10 18.14
N PRO A 149 -6.90 13.95 17.97
CA PRO A 149 -7.14 14.63 16.70
C PRO A 149 -6.03 15.63 16.33
N HIS A 150 -5.34 16.19 17.32
CA HIS A 150 -4.30 17.20 17.14
C HIS A 150 -3.08 16.90 17.99
N TYR A 151 -1.91 17.12 17.41
CA TYR A 151 -0.61 17.04 18.08
C TYR A 151 0.21 18.27 17.74
N PHE A 152 0.84 18.84 18.76
CA PHE A 152 1.64 20.05 18.64
C PHE A 152 3.11 19.76 18.96
N PRO A 153 4.07 20.32 18.19
CA PRO A 153 5.49 20.20 18.49
C PRO A 153 5.81 20.94 19.80
N LYS A 154 6.84 20.50 20.53
CA LYS A 154 7.26 21.17 21.77
C LYS A 154 8.03 22.46 21.46
N GLY A 155 7.72 23.53 22.19
CA GLY A 155 8.62 24.67 22.39
C GLY A 155 8.95 25.58 21.20
N LYS A 156 8.26 25.49 20.05
CA LYS A 156 8.46 26.38 18.89
C LYS A 156 7.12 26.68 18.19
N LYS A 157 7.04 27.79 17.44
CA LYS A 157 5.96 28.02 16.46
C LYS A 157 6.01 26.90 15.41
N ALA A 158 4.87 26.28 15.12
CA ALA A 158 4.81 25.20 14.14
C ALA A 158 5.35 25.64 12.78
N ALA A 159 6.19 24.81 12.17
CA ALA A 159 6.76 25.04 10.83
C ALA A 159 5.71 24.91 9.71
N GLY A 160 4.60 24.25 10.02
CA GLY A 160 3.49 23.97 9.13
C GLY A 160 2.52 22.99 9.78
N ARG A 161 1.45 22.66 9.06
CA ARG A 161 0.35 21.82 9.52
C ARG A 161 0.12 20.68 8.55
N VAL A 162 0.32 19.45 9.02
CA VAL A 162 0.27 18.23 8.20
C VAL A 162 -0.88 17.34 8.63
N GLY A 163 -1.69 16.90 7.67
CA GLY A 163 -2.71 15.88 7.89
C GLY A 163 -2.11 14.49 7.80
N LEU A 164 -2.25 13.66 8.84
CA LEU A 164 -1.77 12.29 8.84
C LEU A 164 -2.90 11.31 8.49
N PHE A 165 -2.76 10.63 7.36
CA PHE A 165 -3.59 9.47 7.03
C PHE A 165 -3.02 8.22 7.71
N ALA A 166 -3.58 7.89 8.87
CA ALA A 166 -3.17 6.73 9.67
C ALA A 166 -3.61 5.41 9.04
N GLY A 167 -4.74 5.42 8.30
CA GLY A 167 -5.29 4.24 7.65
C GLY A 167 -5.89 3.20 8.60
N CYS A 168 -6.72 2.30 8.08
CA CYS A 168 -7.45 1.32 8.90
C CYS A 168 -6.54 0.20 9.43
N THR A 169 -5.73 -0.41 8.56
CA THR A 169 -4.88 -1.55 8.92
C THR A 169 -3.69 -1.12 9.75
N SER A 170 -3.00 -0.03 9.39
CA SER A 170 -1.83 0.43 10.14
C SER A 170 -2.18 0.91 11.55
N ALA A 171 -3.32 1.58 11.73
CA ALA A 171 -3.80 1.92 13.08
C ALA A 171 -4.09 0.70 13.96
N LEU A 172 -4.35 -0.48 13.36
CA LEU A 172 -4.58 -1.72 14.08
C LEU A 172 -3.31 -2.55 14.28
N LEU A 173 -2.58 -2.81 13.19
CA LEU A 173 -1.50 -3.79 13.07
C LEU A 173 -0.09 -3.17 12.98
N ASP A 174 0.04 -1.86 12.74
CA ASP A 174 1.31 -1.17 12.53
C ASP A 174 1.43 0.09 13.39
N ARG A 175 1.09 -0.05 14.67
CA ARG A 175 1.02 1.06 15.63
C ARG A 175 2.36 1.76 15.83
N GLU A 176 3.43 0.99 15.81
CA GLU A 176 4.79 1.50 15.93
C GLU A 176 5.10 2.47 14.78
N ALA A 177 4.67 2.17 13.54
CA ALA A 177 4.84 3.10 12.43
C ALA A 177 4.02 4.38 12.60
N VAL A 178 2.80 4.30 13.16
CA VAL A 178 1.99 5.50 13.46
C VAL A 178 2.65 6.36 14.53
N GLN A 179 3.15 5.75 15.61
CA GLN A 179 3.87 6.48 16.66
C GLN A 179 5.19 7.07 16.16
N ALA A 180 5.92 6.33 15.32
CA ALA A 180 7.14 6.79 14.69
C ALA A 180 6.88 7.98 13.75
N ALA A 181 5.82 7.92 12.94
CA ALA A 181 5.37 9.02 12.10
C ALA A 181 5.12 10.30 12.91
N LEU A 182 4.35 10.19 14.00
CA LEU A 182 4.08 11.31 14.90
C LEU A 182 5.38 11.85 15.51
N ALA A 183 6.25 10.98 16.03
CA ALA A 183 7.51 11.40 16.65
C ALA A 183 8.41 12.16 15.68
N LEU A 184 8.55 11.67 14.44
CA LEU A 184 9.39 12.30 13.41
C LEU A 184 8.81 13.63 12.93
N LEU A 185 7.50 13.70 12.67
CA LEU A 185 6.84 14.95 12.25
C LEU A 185 6.88 16.03 13.34
N LEU A 186 6.64 15.64 14.60
CA LEU A 186 6.69 16.56 15.74
C LEU A 186 8.13 17.03 16.01
N GLN A 187 9.14 16.15 15.88
CA GLN A 187 10.54 16.53 15.99
C GLN A 187 10.96 17.48 14.86
N ALA A 188 10.43 17.30 13.65
CA ALA A 188 10.62 18.23 12.54
C ALA A 188 9.85 19.57 12.69
N GLY A 189 9.04 19.71 13.76
CA GLY A 189 8.37 20.96 14.13
C GLY A 189 7.01 21.17 13.47
N PHE A 190 6.36 20.14 12.95
CA PHE A 190 5.02 20.25 12.36
C PHE A 190 3.91 20.05 13.39
N GLU A 191 2.84 20.83 13.28
CA GLU A 191 1.55 20.43 13.87
C GLU A 191 1.00 19.27 13.05
N VAL A 192 0.57 18.21 13.73
CA VAL A 192 0.00 17.03 13.08
C VAL A 192 -1.47 16.92 13.41
N VAL A 193 -2.30 16.93 12.38
CA VAL A 193 -3.74 16.73 12.46
C VAL A 193 -4.05 15.30 12.04
N VAL A 194 -4.75 14.55 12.88
CA VAL A 194 -5.21 13.19 12.59
C VAL A 194 -6.73 13.21 12.59
N PRO A 195 -7.39 13.40 11.43
CA PRO A 195 -8.86 13.45 11.39
C PRO A 195 -9.44 12.16 11.96
N VAL A 196 -10.17 12.24 13.08
CA VAL A 196 -10.78 11.08 13.73
C VAL A 196 -11.88 10.43 12.89
N ALA A 197 -12.46 11.19 11.96
CA ALA A 197 -13.48 10.75 11.02
C ALA A 197 -12.91 10.02 9.79
N GLN A 198 -11.58 9.98 9.60
CA GLN A 198 -10.99 9.24 8.49
C GLN A 198 -11.34 7.74 8.57
N GLN A 199 -11.58 7.13 7.42
CA GLN A 199 -11.96 5.73 7.27
C GLN A 199 -10.87 4.95 6.53
N CYS A 200 -11.17 3.71 6.11
CA CYS A 200 -10.30 2.99 5.18
C CYS A 200 -10.13 3.82 3.88
N CYS A 201 -8.97 3.71 3.23
CA CYS A 201 -8.70 4.35 1.94
C CYS A 201 -9.57 3.83 0.79
N GLY A 202 -10.25 2.69 0.97
CA GLY A 202 -11.12 2.10 -0.05
C GLY A 202 -10.43 1.15 -1.02
N ALA A 203 -9.10 1.00 -0.98
CA ALA A 203 -8.35 0.10 -1.86
C ALA A 203 -8.89 -1.35 -1.84
N LEU A 204 -9.11 -1.91 -0.65
CA LEU A 204 -9.65 -3.27 -0.51
C LEU A 204 -11.04 -3.42 -1.15
N ASP A 205 -11.87 -2.39 -1.05
CA ASP A 205 -13.21 -2.40 -1.65
C ASP A 205 -13.13 -2.26 -3.16
N ALA A 206 -12.33 -1.32 -3.69
CA ALA A 206 -12.11 -1.14 -5.12
C ALA A 206 -11.58 -2.43 -5.76
N HIS A 207 -10.54 -3.01 -5.17
CA HIS A 207 -9.90 -4.22 -5.67
C HIS A 207 -10.79 -5.45 -5.58
N ALA A 208 -11.85 -5.45 -4.74
CA ALA A 208 -12.85 -6.49 -4.66
C ALA A 208 -14.09 -6.22 -5.55
N GLY A 209 -14.04 -5.20 -6.42
CA GLY A 209 -15.15 -4.80 -7.28
C GLY A 209 -16.28 -4.03 -6.58
N ASN A 210 -16.10 -3.61 -5.31
CA ASN A 210 -17.07 -2.81 -4.57
C ASN A 210 -16.92 -1.30 -4.84
N ALA A 211 -16.96 -0.90 -6.12
CA ALA A 211 -16.70 0.48 -6.56
C ALA A 211 -17.56 1.51 -5.80
N GLY A 212 -18.85 1.24 -5.61
CA GLY A 212 -19.75 2.14 -4.88
C GLY A 212 -19.36 2.36 -3.41
N ARG A 213 -18.80 1.34 -2.74
CA ARG A 213 -18.31 1.50 -1.36
C ARG A 213 -16.96 2.20 -1.33
N ALA A 214 -16.04 1.87 -2.23
CA ALA A 214 -14.77 2.57 -2.37
C ALA A 214 -14.97 4.08 -2.57
N ALA A 215 -15.90 4.48 -3.45
CA ALA A 215 -16.25 5.89 -3.68
C ALA A 215 -16.82 6.58 -2.43
N ARG A 216 -17.64 5.88 -1.62
CA ARG A 216 -18.14 6.44 -0.35
C ARG A 216 -17.02 6.65 0.67
N LEU A 217 -16.11 5.69 0.79
CA LEU A 217 -14.94 5.78 1.67
C LEU A 217 -14.03 6.94 1.24
N MET A 218 -13.79 7.10 -0.05
CA MET A 218 -13.04 8.23 -0.61
C MET A 218 -13.67 9.57 -0.21
N LYS A 219 -14.97 9.77 -0.51
CA LYS A 219 -15.68 11.01 -0.17
C LYS A 219 -15.69 11.31 1.33
N ALA A 220 -15.86 10.28 2.17
CA ALA A 220 -15.82 10.44 3.62
C ALA A 220 -14.43 10.92 4.10
N ASN A 221 -13.35 10.37 3.52
CA ASN A 221 -11.99 10.81 3.80
C ASN A 221 -11.75 12.24 3.31
N GLU A 222 -12.14 12.58 2.09
CA GLU A 222 -12.01 13.94 1.54
C GLU A 222 -12.73 14.97 2.43
N SER A 223 -13.93 14.64 2.94
CA SER A 223 -14.64 15.47 3.93
C SER A 223 -13.83 15.58 5.23
N ALA A 224 -13.40 14.45 5.80
CA ALA A 224 -12.67 14.44 7.07
C ALA A 224 -11.39 15.30 7.04
N PHE A 225 -10.65 15.30 5.92
CA PHE A 225 -9.48 16.16 5.77
C PHE A 225 -9.84 17.63 5.52
N ARG A 226 -10.98 17.92 4.86
CA ARG A 226 -11.46 19.29 4.63
C ARG A 226 -11.92 19.92 5.94
N ASP A 227 -12.63 19.14 6.76
CA ASP A 227 -13.15 19.56 8.07
C ASP A 227 -12.02 19.74 9.10
N ALA A 228 -10.84 19.17 8.86
CA ALA A 228 -9.64 19.39 9.66
C ALA A 228 -9.03 20.80 9.51
N GLY A 229 -9.55 21.61 8.58
CA GLY A 229 -9.06 22.96 8.28
C GLY A 229 -7.89 22.96 7.29
N PRO A 230 -7.24 24.12 7.08
CA PRO A 230 -6.13 24.23 6.13
C PRO A 230 -4.94 23.37 6.56
N LEU A 231 -4.34 22.70 5.58
CA LEU A 231 -3.18 21.81 5.71
C LEU A 231 -2.19 22.13 4.59
N ASP A 232 -0.89 22.06 4.91
CA ASP A 232 0.18 22.22 3.92
C ASP A 232 0.39 20.95 3.10
N ALA A 233 0.13 19.79 3.71
CA ALA A 233 0.22 18.48 3.07
C ALA A 233 -0.62 17.43 3.81
N ILE A 234 -0.98 16.36 3.10
CA ILE A 234 -1.53 15.12 3.65
C ILE A 234 -0.48 14.02 3.44
N VAL A 235 -0.07 13.36 4.51
CA VAL A 235 0.94 12.30 4.44
C VAL A 235 0.33 10.95 4.81
N SER A 236 0.63 9.93 4.01
CA SER A 236 0.21 8.54 4.28
C SER A 236 1.37 7.70 4.78
N ILE A 237 1.09 6.81 5.74
CA ILE A 237 2.11 5.90 6.31
C ILE A 237 2.28 4.67 5.44
N ALA A 238 1.21 3.91 5.23
CA ALA A 238 1.29 2.70 4.41
C ALA A 238 1.24 3.07 2.93
N THR A 239 2.26 2.65 2.18
CA THR A 239 2.38 2.94 0.74
C THR A 239 1.20 2.44 -0.08
N GLY A 240 0.53 1.35 0.33
CA GLY A 240 -0.70 0.87 -0.31
C GLY A 240 -1.89 1.82 -0.12
N CYS A 241 -2.02 2.45 1.05
CA CYS A 241 -3.00 3.52 1.25
C CYS A 241 -2.60 4.76 0.44
N GLY A 242 -1.30 5.11 0.44
CA GLY A 242 -0.79 6.22 -0.35
C GLY A 242 -1.12 6.08 -1.83
N ALA A 243 -0.90 4.90 -2.43
CA ALA A 243 -1.24 4.65 -3.83
C ALA A 243 -2.74 4.85 -4.12
N GLN A 244 -3.62 4.48 -3.18
CA GLN A 244 -5.05 4.71 -3.31
C GLN A 244 -5.43 6.19 -3.15
N LEU A 245 -4.79 6.90 -2.21
CA LEU A 245 -5.00 8.34 -2.01
C LEU A 245 -4.48 9.17 -3.18
N HIS A 246 -3.44 8.69 -3.88
CA HIS A 246 -2.93 9.33 -5.09
C HIS A 246 -4.01 9.43 -6.19
N ASP A 247 -4.90 8.45 -6.24
CA ASP A 247 -6.01 8.41 -7.20
C ASP A 247 -7.26 9.18 -6.69
N TYR A 248 -7.22 9.82 -5.51
CA TYR A 248 -8.31 10.68 -5.04
C TYR A 248 -8.32 12.00 -5.82
N GLU A 249 -9.52 12.48 -6.16
CA GLU A 249 -9.67 13.65 -7.02
C GLU A 249 -9.70 14.99 -6.26
N SER A 250 -10.20 14.98 -5.02
CA SER A 250 -10.62 16.21 -4.32
C SER A 250 -10.06 16.35 -2.89
N LEU A 251 -8.85 15.83 -2.65
CA LEU A 251 -8.12 16.08 -1.41
C LEU A 251 -7.88 17.59 -1.21
N PRO A 252 -8.04 18.12 0.02
CA PRO A 252 -7.95 19.57 0.28
C PRO A 252 -6.52 20.11 0.34
N ALA A 253 -5.51 19.25 0.27
CA ALA A 253 -4.09 19.59 0.24
C ALA A 253 -3.31 18.53 -0.55
N PRO A 254 -2.09 18.84 -1.02
CA PRO A 254 -1.24 17.87 -1.72
C PRO A 254 -0.99 16.62 -0.87
N HIS A 255 -1.05 15.45 -1.50
CA HIS A 255 -0.78 14.17 -0.84
C HIS A 255 0.58 13.61 -1.23
N GLU A 256 1.30 13.05 -0.26
CA GLU A 256 2.51 12.25 -0.51
C GLU A 256 2.76 11.13 0.52
N ASP A 257 3.74 10.30 0.23
CA ASP A 257 4.27 9.31 1.16
C ASP A 257 5.04 9.99 2.29
N ILE A 258 4.89 9.52 3.53
CA ILE A 258 5.58 10.12 4.67
C ILE A 258 7.10 10.08 4.56
N CYS A 259 7.70 9.05 3.95
CA CYS A 259 9.14 9.01 3.74
C CYS A 259 9.56 10.09 2.71
N SER A 260 8.75 10.34 1.69
CA SER A 260 8.96 11.48 0.78
C SER A 260 8.95 12.81 1.51
N PHE A 261 7.94 13.02 2.37
CA PHE A 261 7.79 14.26 3.13
C PHE A 261 8.98 14.51 4.06
N LEU A 262 9.40 13.47 4.79
CA LEU A 262 10.55 13.57 5.70
C LEU A 262 11.88 13.71 4.96
N ALA A 263 11.98 13.23 3.72
CA ALA A 263 13.19 13.34 2.90
C ALA A 263 13.36 14.70 2.22
N ARG A 264 12.36 15.59 2.29
CA ARG A 264 12.51 16.98 1.84
C ARG A 264 13.62 17.65 2.62
N ARG A 265 14.46 18.43 1.95
CA ARG A 265 15.70 18.97 2.52
C ARG A 265 15.43 19.76 3.81
N GLU A 266 14.46 20.67 3.78
CA GLU A 266 14.07 21.54 4.88
C GLU A 266 13.45 20.80 6.08
N VAL A 267 12.97 19.57 5.87
CA VAL A 267 12.45 18.69 6.92
C VAL A 267 13.59 17.83 7.47
N LEU A 268 14.38 17.22 6.57
CA LEU A 268 15.45 16.29 6.91
C LEU A 268 16.57 16.95 7.71
N GLU A 269 16.91 18.21 7.43
CA GLU A 269 17.92 18.97 8.17
C GLU A 269 17.56 19.16 9.66
N LYS A 270 16.27 19.04 10.02
CA LYS A 270 15.79 19.14 11.41
C LYS A 270 15.85 17.80 12.15
N LEU A 271 16.18 16.71 11.47
CA LEU A 271 16.21 15.36 12.04
C LEU A 271 17.66 14.90 12.19
N ARG A 272 18.00 14.43 13.39
CA ARG A 272 19.31 13.87 13.72
C ARG A 272 19.15 12.46 14.24
N PHE A 273 20.03 11.56 13.79
CA PHE A 273 19.96 10.15 14.11
C PHE A 273 21.25 9.67 14.75
N ARG A 274 21.11 8.79 15.75
CA ARG A 274 22.22 8.04 16.37
C ARG A 274 22.78 7.03 15.38
N ALA A 275 24.07 6.75 15.50
CA ALA A 275 24.72 5.71 14.72
C ALA A 275 24.09 4.33 15.00
N LEU A 276 24.11 3.47 13.99
CA LEU A 276 23.69 2.08 14.08
C LEU A 276 24.55 1.23 13.15
N ASP A 277 25.41 0.38 13.72
CA ASP A 277 26.14 -0.62 12.95
C ASP A 277 25.25 -1.85 12.74
N ALA A 278 24.48 -1.83 11.66
CA ALA A 278 23.59 -2.91 11.27
C ALA A 278 23.45 -2.97 9.74
N SER A 279 23.12 -4.15 9.21
CA SER A 279 22.73 -4.36 7.82
C SER A 279 21.23 -4.60 7.69
N MET A 280 20.57 -3.84 6.81
CA MET A 280 19.13 -3.95 6.57
C MET A 280 18.84 -4.24 5.11
N ALA A 281 18.00 -5.24 4.85
CA ALA A 281 17.39 -5.43 3.54
C ALA A 281 16.18 -4.50 3.40
N VAL A 282 16.11 -3.75 2.30
CA VAL A 282 15.05 -2.79 2.02
C VAL A 282 14.16 -3.33 0.91
N HIS A 283 12.96 -3.77 1.26
CA HIS A 283 11.94 -4.11 0.28
C HIS A 283 11.10 -2.88 -0.05
N LEU A 284 11.19 -2.41 -1.30
CA LEU A 284 10.40 -1.30 -1.83
C LEU A 284 9.08 -1.82 -2.43
N PRO A 285 7.91 -1.53 -1.81
CA PRO A 285 6.63 -2.03 -2.31
C PRO A 285 6.31 -1.51 -3.71
N CYS A 286 5.59 -2.30 -4.50
CA CYS A 286 5.16 -1.88 -5.84
C CYS A 286 4.28 -0.61 -5.82
N SER A 287 3.49 -0.40 -4.76
CA SER A 287 2.72 0.82 -4.52
C SER A 287 3.61 2.06 -4.35
N LEU A 288 4.81 1.89 -3.78
CA LEU A 288 5.80 2.96 -3.65
C LEU A 288 6.47 3.26 -4.98
N VAL A 289 6.92 2.22 -5.70
CA VAL A 289 7.77 2.37 -6.90
C VAL A 289 6.99 2.72 -8.17
N ASN A 290 5.77 2.20 -8.32
CA ASN A 290 5.00 2.32 -9.57
C ASN A 290 3.93 3.41 -9.52
N VAL A 291 3.48 3.80 -8.32
CA VAL A 291 2.42 4.80 -8.15
C VAL A 291 2.98 6.06 -7.52
N LEU A 292 3.54 5.94 -6.31
CA LEU A 292 4.03 7.10 -5.58
C LEU A 292 5.35 7.63 -6.14
N GLN A 293 6.20 6.77 -6.70
CA GLN A 293 7.52 7.10 -7.26
C GLN A 293 8.46 7.75 -6.23
N HIS A 294 8.40 7.27 -4.98
CA HIS A 294 9.17 7.83 -3.85
C HIS A 294 10.26 6.86 -3.33
N GLU A 295 10.71 5.90 -4.13
CA GLU A 295 11.74 4.93 -3.74
C GLU A 295 13.03 5.58 -3.20
N GLN A 296 13.51 6.63 -3.86
CA GLN A 296 14.75 7.31 -3.48
C GLN A 296 14.62 8.04 -2.15
N ALA A 297 13.42 8.49 -1.78
CA ALA A 297 13.21 9.15 -0.51
C ALA A 297 13.47 8.21 0.68
N VAL A 298 13.05 6.95 0.57
CA VAL A 298 13.30 5.93 1.60
C VAL A 298 14.80 5.70 1.78
N LEU A 299 15.53 5.52 0.68
CA LEU A 299 16.98 5.27 0.73
C LEU A 299 17.73 6.47 1.32
N ARG A 300 17.45 7.69 0.86
CA ARG A 300 18.05 8.92 1.40
C ARG A 300 17.82 9.11 2.89
N LEU A 301 16.64 8.73 3.40
CA LEU A 301 16.39 8.80 4.84
C LEU A 301 17.26 7.81 5.62
N LEU A 302 17.41 6.58 5.11
CA LEU A 302 18.20 5.55 5.79
C LEU A 302 19.70 5.89 5.78
N GLU A 303 20.20 6.53 4.73
CA GLU A 303 21.57 7.06 4.64
C GLU A 303 21.90 8.10 5.74
N ARG A 304 20.89 8.71 6.37
CA ARG A 304 21.09 9.65 7.48
C ARG A 304 21.40 8.98 8.81
N ILE A 305 21.29 7.65 8.91
CA ILE A 305 21.68 6.89 10.10
C ILE A 305 23.15 6.49 9.93
N PRO A 306 24.10 7.09 10.67
CA PRO A 306 25.52 6.79 10.50
C PRO A 306 25.81 5.31 10.79
N GLY A 307 26.62 4.66 9.93
CA GLY A 307 26.99 3.25 10.08
C GLY A 307 25.98 2.23 9.55
N LEU A 308 24.76 2.67 9.17
CA LEU A 308 23.73 1.76 8.66
C LEU A 308 24.05 1.30 7.24
N ARG A 309 24.09 -0.01 7.02
CA ARG A 309 24.24 -0.63 5.70
C ARG A 309 22.87 -1.07 5.18
N ALA A 310 22.16 -0.18 4.52
CA ALA A 310 20.85 -0.48 3.92
C ALA A 310 20.99 -0.80 2.43
N ALA A 311 20.52 -1.98 1.99
CA ALA A 311 20.53 -2.36 0.58
C ALA A 311 19.16 -2.82 0.11
N GLU A 312 18.78 -2.42 -1.10
CA GLU A 312 17.51 -2.82 -1.72
C GLU A 312 17.54 -4.29 -2.14
N VAL A 313 16.44 -5.00 -1.85
CA VAL A 313 16.18 -6.38 -2.31
C VAL A 313 15.00 -6.39 -3.30
N GLY A 314 15.02 -7.35 -4.24
CA GLY A 314 13.96 -7.54 -5.22
C GLY A 314 14.07 -6.65 -6.46
N ARG A 315 15.25 -6.04 -6.72
CA ARG A 315 15.52 -5.14 -7.85
C ARG A 315 15.15 -5.72 -9.22
N ARG A 316 15.23 -7.05 -9.37
CA ARG A 316 14.84 -7.78 -10.59
C ARG A 316 13.33 -7.91 -10.79
N GLY A 317 12.54 -7.21 -9.96
CA GLY A 317 11.11 -7.17 -10.08
C GLY A 317 10.37 -8.25 -9.32
N ALA A 318 11.00 -8.83 -8.30
CA ALA A 318 10.32 -9.76 -7.40
C ALA A 318 9.12 -9.08 -6.72
N CYS A 319 7.97 -9.76 -6.73
CA CYS A 319 6.76 -9.28 -6.09
C CYS A 319 6.70 -9.84 -4.66
N CYS A 320 6.28 -9.05 -3.67
CA CYS A 320 6.07 -9.60 -2.33
C CYS A 320 4.91 -10.62 -2.28
N GLY A 321 3.95 -10.57 -3.22
CA GLY A 321 2.77 -11.47 -3.25
C GLY A 321 1.58 -11.02 -2.39
N ALA A 322 1.76 -10.02 -1.52
CA ALA A 322 0.76 -9.58 -0.54
C ALA A 322 -0.27 -8.56 -1.08
N ALA A 323 -0.97 -8.91 -2.16
CA ALA A 323 -1.92 -8.02 -2.83
C ALA A 323 -3.33 -8.05 -2.22
N GLY A 324 -3.62 -7.12 -1.31
CA GLY A 324 -4.97 -6.94 -0.75
C GLY A 324 -5.58 -8.23 -0.20
N THR A 325 -6.82 -8.55 -0.57
CA THR A 325 -7.48 -9.80 -0.19
C THR A 325 -6.95 -11.04 -0.91
N ALA A 326 -6.22 -10.88 -2.02
CA ALA A 326 -5.71 -12.00 -2.81
C ALA A 326 -4.70 -12.85 -2.05
N VAL A 327 -3.96 -12.27 -1.09
CA VAL A 327 -3.07 -13.04 -0.19
C VAL A 327 -3.84 -14.10 0.62
N LEU A 328 -5.10 -13.83 0.94
CA LEU A 328 -5.97 -14.74 1.70
C LEU A 328 -6.75 -15.68 0.77
N LEU A 329 -7.22 -15.17 -0.36
CA LEU A 329 -8.04 -15.93 -1.30
C LEU A 329 -7.21 -16.88 -2.18
N ARG A 330 -5.92 -16.56 -2.40
CA ARG A 330 -5.01 -17.29 -3.30
C ARG A 330 -3.62 -17.49 -2.68
N PRO A 331 -3.55 -18.16 -1.52
CA PRO A 331 -2.32 -18.27 -0.73
C PRO A 331 -1.17 -18.91 -1.51
N ARG A 332 -1.43 -19.98 -2.28
CA ARG A 332 -0.39 -20.65 -3.09
C ARG A 332 0.30 -19.71 -4.10
N VAL A 333 -0.46 -18.83 -4.75
CA VAL A 333 0.09 -17.84 -5.70
C VAL A 333 0.87 -16.78 -4.94
N ALA A 334 0.34 -16.29 -3.81
CA ALA A 334 1.00 -15.30 -2.98
C ALA A 334 2.32 -15.84 -2.38
N GLU A 335 2.37 -17.10 -1.99
CA GLU A 335 3.57 -17.80 -1.52
C GLU A 335 4.59 -17.94 -2.64
N HIS A 336 4.19 -18.46 -3.81
CA HIS A 336 5.08 -18.64 -4.95
C HIS A 336 5.71 -17.31 -5.41
N LEU A 337 4.94 -16.23 -5.40
CA LEU A 337 5.46 -14.88 -5.70
C LEU A 337 6.46 -14.39 -4.66
N ARG A 338 6.21 -14.70 -3.39
CA ARG A 338 7.05 -14.29 -2.26
C ARG A 338 8.40 -15.00 -2.24
N THR A 339 8.45 -16.28 -2.60
CA THR A 339 9.62 -17.16 -2.44
C THR A 339 10.94 -16.54 -2.94
N PRO A 340 11.05 -16.04 -4.19
CA PRO A 340 12.31 -15.48 -4.67
C PRO A 340 12.85 -14.32 -3.85
N LEU A 341 11.94 -13.50 -3.29
CA LEU A 341 12.33 -12.36 -2.46
C LEU A 341 12.80 -12.79 -1.07
N VAL A 342 12.18 -13.83 -0.49
CA VAL A 342 12.62 -14.40 0.79
C VAL A 342 13.98 -15.09 0.62
N GLU A 343 14.20 -15.82 -0.47
CA GLU A 343 15.48 -16.46 -0.78
C GLU A 343 16.58 -15.40 -0.97
N GLU A 344 16.30 -14.33 -1.70
CA GLU A 344 17.23 -13.19 -1.86
C GLU A 344 17.57 -12.54 -0.51
N ILE A 345 16.57 -12.34 0.35
CA ILE A 345 16.75 -11.82 1.72
C ILE A 345 17.60 -12.79 2.56
N ALA A 346 17.40 -14.10 2.44
CA ALA A 346 18.18 -15.10 3.16
C ALA A 346 19.65 -15.09 2.73
N VAL A 347 19.92 -14.98 1.42
CA VAL A 347 21.28 -14.85 0.88
C VAL A 347 21.95 -13.55 1.31
N PHE A 348 21.20 -12.44 1.35
CA PHE A 348 21.71 -11.15 1.82
C PHE A 348 22.06 -11.18 3.32
N SER A 349 21.44 -12.09 4.09
CA SER A 349 21.66 -12.28 5.53
C SER A 349 21.64 -10.99 6.37
N PRO A 350 20.60 -10.14 6.28
CA PRO A 350 20.53 -8.90 7.04
C PRO A 350 20.16 -9.12 8.51
N ASP A 351 20.51 -8.15 9.35
CA ASP A 351 20.04 -8.03 10.73
C ASP A 351 18.52 -7.77 10.80
N GLY A 352 17.95 -7.15 9.76
CA GLY A 352 16.51 -6.90 9.65
C GLY A 352 16.03 -6.51 8.25
N VAL A 353 14.72 -6.49 8.08
CA VAL A 353 14.05 -6.15 6.81
C VAL A 353 13.17 -4.92 7.01
N LEU A 354 13.27 -3.96 6.08
CA LEU A 354 12.47 -2.74 6.06
C LEU A 354 11.47 -2.76 4.91
N SER A 355 10.20 -2.43 5.19
CA SER A 355 9.23 -2.13 4.13
C SER A 355 8.11 -1.19 4.55
N GLY A 356 7.76 -0.25 3.67
CA GLY A 356 6.70 0.75 3.88
C GLY A 356 5.28 0.23 3.68
N ASN A 357 5.08 -1.09 3.51
CA ASN A 357 3.75 -1.67 3.39
C ASN A 357 3.55 -2.80 4.40
N VAL A 358 2.54 -2.64 5.28
CA VAL A 358 2.21 -3.60 6.33
C VAL A 358 1.91 -5.00 5.76
N SER A 359 1.20 -5.11 4.64
CA SER A 359 0.88 -6.43 4.07
C SER A 359 2.12 -7.14 3.53
N CYS A 360 3.01 -6.42 2.83
CA CYS A 360 4.28 -7.01 2.39
C CYS A 360 5.15 -7.42 3.57
N ARG A 361 5.28 -6.59 4.63
CA ARG A 361 6.07 -6.98 5.81
C ARG A 361 5.55 -8.24 6.48
N MET A 362 4.25 -8.30 6.75
CA MET A 362 3.63 -9.46 7.41
C MET A 362 3.79 -10.72 6.57
N HIS A 363 3.56 -10.61 5.26
CA HIS A 363 3.64 -11.77 4.36
C HIS A 363 5.08 -12.25 4.16
N LEU A 364 6.05 -11.33 4.04
CA LEU A 364 7.48 -11.68 3.99
C LEU A 364 7.96 -12.31 5.30
N ALA A 365 7.59 -11.73 6.45
CA ALA A 365 7.93 -12.27 7.77
C ALA A 365 7.36 -13.67 8.01
N ALA A 366 6.19 -13.98 7.45
CA ALA A 366 5.57 -15.30 7.53
C ALA A 366 6.24 -16.34 6.61
N GLY A 367 7.18 -15.93 5.76
CA GLY A 367 7.90 -16.82 4.84
C GLY A 367 9.37 -16.96 5.16
N ASP A 368 9.88 -16.10 6.04
CA ASP A 368 11.25 -16.14 6.48
C ASP A 368 11.40 -17.15 7.62
N ASP A 369 12.09 -18.24 7.34
CA ASP A 369 12.34 -19.33 8.29
C ASP A 369 13.40 -18.94 9.34
N GLN A 370 14.11 -17.82 9.16
CA GLN A 370 15.07 -17.34 10.17
C GLN A 370 14.34 -16.73 11.37
N ALA A 371 14.18 -17.56 12.40
CA ALA A 371 13.59 -17.17 13.68
C ALA A 371 14.27 -15.91 14.25
N GLY A 372 13.47 -14.87 14.50
CA GLY A 372 13.90 -13.68 15.24
C GLY A 372 14.27 -12.46 14.38
N ARG A 373 14.38 -12.57 13.05
CA ARG A 373 14.65 -11.40 12.19
C ARG A 373 13.52 -10.37 12.28
N ALA A 374 13.89 -9.10 12.44
CA ALA A 374 12.92 -8.02 12.59
C ALA A 374 12.41 -7.53 11.23
N TYR A 375 11.08 -7.46 11.06
CA TYR A 375 10.41 -6.85 9.91
C TYR A 375 9.75 -5.53 10.31
N LEU A 376 10.38 -4.41 9.95
CA LEU A 376 10.02 -3.09 10.46
C LEU A 376 9.58 -2.12 9.36
N HIS A 377 8.77 -1.14 9.73
CA HIS A 377 8.58 0.05 8.88
C HIS A 377 9.88 0.89 8.91
N PRO A 378 10.33 1.50 7.79
CA PRO A 378 11.48 2.42 7.80
C PRO A 378 11.39 3.52 8.88
N LEU A 379 10.21 4.13 9.02
CA LEU A 379 9.89 5.08 10.10
C LEU A 379 10.22 4.56 11.50
N VAL A 380 9.95 3.29 11.80
CA VAL A 380 10.21 2.72 13.13
C VAL A 380 11.70 2.74 13.43
N LEU A 381 12.53 2.32 12.47
CA LEU A 381 13.99 2.40 12.61
C LEU A 381 14.46 3.85 12.77
N LEU A 382 13.97 4.76 11.92
CA LEU A 382 14.30 6.19 12.01
C LEU A 382 13.93 6.77 13.38
N ALA A 383 12.74 6.46 13.90
CA ALA A 383 12.28 6.94 15.19
C ALA A 383 13.04 6.33 16.37
N GLN A 384 13.47 5.06 16.27
CA GLN A 384 14.33 4.43 17.27
C GLN A 384 15.69 5.15 17.34
N GLN A 385 16.22 5.59 16.19
CA GLN A 385 17.53 6.25 16.14
C GLN A 385 17.45 7.75 16.34
N LEU A 386 16.24 8.34 16.36
CA LEU A 386 16.03 9.77 16.51
C LEU A 386 16.63 10.32 17.82
N ILE A 387 17.47 11.34 17.69
CA ILE A 387 17.99 12.11 18.82
C ILE A 387 16.92 13.13 19.20
N ARG A 388 16.37 13.02 20.41
CA ARG A 388 15.39 13.97 20.94
C ARG A 388 16.13 15.06 21.72
N GLU A 389 15.81 16.32 21.42
CA GLU A 389 16.27 17.49 22.18
C GLU A 389 15.53 17.64 23.51
#